data_AF-A0A9D3P008-F1
#
_entry.id   AF-A0A9D3P008-F1
#
_cell.length_a   1.000
_cell.length_b   1.000
_cell.length_c   1.000
_cell.angle_alpha   90.00
_cell.angle_beta   90.00
_cell.angle_gamma   90.00
#
_symmetry.space_group_name_H-M   'P 1'
#
loop_
_entity.id
_entity.type
_entity.pdbx_description
1 polymer ?
#
loop_
_entity_poly.entity_id
_entity_poly.type
_entity_poly.pdbx_seq_one_letter_code
_entity_poly.pdbx_strand_id
1 'polypeptide(L)'
;MFYSRAEAQAEVEAEAEAEAIVEAEAEVEPETEATDAEVEVEMKAETEAVDAEVEVEKEAETEAVDAEVEVEMKAETEAVDAEVEVEKEAETEAVDAEVEVKKEAETEAVDAEVEVKKEAETEAVDAEVEVKKEAETEAVDPEAEVEKEAETEAVDSEAEVEKEAETEAVHAEAEVEVETEAETEAVDAAAEVI
;
A
#
# COMPACT_ATOMS: atom_id res chain seq x y z
N MET A 1 22.36 2.94 47.81
CA MET A 1 23.11 2.64 46.58
C MET A 1 22.16 1.87 45.68
N PHE A 2 21.99 2.38 44.45
CA PHE A 2 21.29 1.81 43.29
C PHE A 2 19.80 1.53 43.47
N TYR A 3 18.97 2.50 43.05
CA TYR A 3 17.68 2.15 42.46
C TYR A 3 17.98 1.75 41.02
N SER A 4 17.89 0.46 40.73
CA SER A 4 17.68 0.02 39.35
C SER A 4 16.23 0.40 39.02
N ARG A 5 16.03 1.32 38.07
CA ARG A 5 14.73 1.48 37.43
C ARG A 5 14.52 0.19 36.64
N ALA A 6 13.65 -0.69 37.13
CA ALA A 6 13.07 -1.70 36.26
C ALA A 6 12.12 -0.92 35.35
N GLU A 7 12.52 -0.75 34.09
CA GLU A 7 11.58 -0.44 33.02
C GLU A 7 10.66 -1.67 32.95
N ALA A 8 9.46 -1.53 33.50
CA ALA A 8 8.40 -2.47 33.21
C ALA A 8 7.90 -2.07 31.83
N GLN A 9 8.39 -2.74 30.79
CA GLN A 9 7.61 -2.91 29.56
C GLN A 9 6.34 -3.62 30.01
N ALA A 10 5.21 -2.93 29.89
CA ALA A 10 3.91 -3.52 30.15
C ALA A 10 3.36 -3.87 28.77
N GLU A 11 3.67 -5.04 28.24
CA GLU A 11 3.02 -5.57 27.03
C GLU A 11 1.51 -5.65 27.31
N VAL A 12 0.71 -5.02 26.45
CA VAL A 12 -0.75 -5.09 26.49
C VAL A 12 -1.16 -5.98 25.34
N GLU A 13 -1.38 -7.26 25.64
CA GLU A 13 -1.96 -8.23 24.72
C GLU A 13 -3.50 -8.10 24.77
N ALA A 14 -4.14 -7.86 23.62
CA ALA A 14 -5.59 -7.83 23.51
C ALA A 14 -6.07 -8.77 22.40
N GLU A 15 -6.85 -9.79 22.77
CA GLU A 15 -7.55 -10.66 21.82
C GLU A 15 -9.01 -10.22 21.72
N ALA A 16 -9.52 -10.00 20.49
CA ALA A 16 -10.88 -9.56 20.22
C ALA A 16 -11.61 -10.53 19.27
N GLU A 17 -12.75 -11.06 19.72
CA GLU A 17 -13.74 -11.81 18.91
C GLU A 17 -15.03 -10.99 18.67
N ALA A 18 -14.98 -9.68 18.94
CA ALA A 18 -16.05 -8.69 18.81
C ALA A 18 -15.46 -7.26 18.91
N GLU A 19 -16.26 -6.23 18.64
CA GLU A 19 -15.90 -4.80 18.79
C GLU A 19 -15.06 -4.49 20.04
N ALA A 20 -13.85 -3.94 19.85
CA ALA A 20 -12.92 -3.56 20.89
C ALA A 20 -12.27 -2.19 20.61
N ILE A 21 -12.04 -1.40 21.67
CA ILE A 21 -11.28 -0.15 21.60
C ILE A 21 -10.06 -0.31 22.49
N VAL A 22 -8.87 -0.14 21.91
CA VAL A 22 -7.59 -0.31 22.61
C VAL A 22 -7.03 1.07 22.96
N GLU A 23 -7.32 1.51 24.19
CA GLU A 23 -6.75 2.71 24.80
C GLU A 23 -5.62 2.31 25.77
N ALA A 24 -4.36 2.60 25.45
CA ALA A 24 -3.22 2.41 26.37
C ALA A 24 -2.47 3.72 26.59
N GLU A 25 -2.33 4.11 27.86
CA GLU A 25 -1.62 5.33 28.26
C GLU A 25 -0.15 5.01 28.62
N ALA A 26 0.69 4.61 27.65
CA ALA A 26 2.16 4.48 27.84
C ALA A 26 2.92 4.36 26.51
N GLU A 27 4.26 4.50 26.52
CA GLU A 27 5.20 4.14 25.43
C GLU A 27 5.23 2.61 25.17
N VAL A 28 4.06 1.98 25.18
CA VAL A 28 3.85 0.56 24.95
C VAL A 28 3.09 0.45 23.65
N GLU A 29 3.61 -0.38 22.76
CA GLU A 29 2.95 -0.81 21.54
C GLU A 29 2.09 -2.01 21.96
N PRO A 30 0.75 -1.91 21.95
CA PRO A 30 -0.10 -3.07 22.21
C PRO A 30 0.00 -4.03 21.03
N GLU A 31 0.02 -5.32 21.37
CA GLU A 31 -0.13 -6.42 20.43
C GLU A 31 -1.60 -6.82 20.46
N THR A 32 -2.28 -6.75 19.32
CA THR A 32 -3.73 -7.03 19.24
C THR A 32 -4.04 -8.08 18.18
N GLU A 33 -4.81 -9.09 18.55
CA GLU A 33 -5.36 -10.07 17.60
C GLU A 33 -6.85 -9.78 17.42
N ALA A 34 -7.28 -9.56 16.18
CA ALA A 34 -8.66 -9.34 15.79
C ALA A 34 -9.15 -10.50 14.92
N THR A 35 -10.24 -11.16 15.32
CA THR A 35 -10.89 -12.20 14.50
C THR A 35 -12.39 -12.04 14.53
N ASP A 36 -13.04 -11.93 13.36
CA ASP A 36 -14.49 -11.65 13.27
C ASP A 36 -14.88 -10.40 14.11
N ALA A 37 -14.01 -9.39 14.14
CA ALA A 37 -14.06 -8.28 15.09
C ALA A 37 -13.73 -6.93 14.45
N GLU A 38 -14.17 -5.85 15.09
CA GLU A 38 -13.80 -4.47 14.76
C GLU A 38 -12.87 -3.95 15.88
N VAL A 39 -11.70 -3.40 15.56
CA VAL A 39 -10.71 -2.91 16.53
C VAL A 39 -10.27 -1.49 16.20
N GLU A 40 -10.45 -0.58 17.17
CA GLU A 40 -9.95 0.80 17.08
C GLU A 40 -8.73 1.00 18.00
N VAL A 41 -7.63 1.54 17.45
CA VAL A 41 -6.39 1.82 18.18
C VAL A 41 -5.90 3.27 17.99
N GLU A 42 -5.92 4.06 19.07
CA GLU A 42 -5.54 5.48 19.01
C GLU A 42 -4.01 5.72 19.03
N MET A 43 -3.16 4.68 18.96
CA MET A 43 -1.70 4.81 19.18
C MET A 43 -0.89 3.89 18.28
N LYS A 44 0.44 3.81 18.50
CA LYS A 44 1.24 2.81 17.79
C LYS A 44 0.83 1.41 18.20
N ALA A 45 0.60 0.48 17.27
CA ALA A 45 0.21 -0.90 17.56
C ALA A 45 0.75 -1.92 16.57
N GLU A 46 0.89 -3.15 17.05
CA GLU A 46 1.13 -4.36 16.25
C GLU A 46 -0.19 -5.14 16.22
N THR A 47 -0.75 -5.41 15.04
CA THR A 47 -2.07 -6.03 14.93
C THR A 47 -2.11 -7.19 13.94
N GLU A 48 -2.60 -8.35 14.37
CA GLU A 48 -2.98 -9.45 13.47
C GLU A 48 -4.51 -9.38 13.24
N ALA A 49 -4.93 -9.27 11.98
CA ALA A 49 -6.34 -9.13 11.59
C ALA A 49 -6.76 -10.28 10.67
N VAL A 50 -7.81 -11.01 11.05
CA VAL A 50 -8.39 -12.10 10.24
C VAL A 50 -9.90 -11.97 10.20
N ASP A 51 -10.50 -11.83 9.02
CA ASP A 51 -11.95 -11.58 8.90
C ASP A 51 -12.38 -10.38 9.79
N ALA A 52 -11.58 -9.32 9.82
CA ALA A 52 -11.68 -8.24 10.81
C ALA A 52 -11.55 -6.85 10.17
N GLU A 53 -12.01 -5.84 10.89
CA GLU A 53 -11.86 -4.42 10.56
C GLU A 53 -10.95 -3.77 11.61
N VAL A 54 -9.88 -3.10 11.19
CA VAL A 54 -8.90 -2.47 12.09
C VAL A 54 -8.65 -1.01 11.71
N GLU A 55 -8.84 -0.09 12.66
CA GLU A 55 -8.53 1.33 12.50
C GLU A 55 -7.38 1.74 13.43
N VAL A 56 -6.31 2.36 12.90
CA VAL A 56 -5.15 2.83 13.67
C VAL A 56 -4.85 4.31 13.40
N GLU A 57 -4.94 5.16 14.43
CA GLU A 57 -4.74 6.62 14.27
C GLU A 57 -3.26 7.06 14.09
N LYS A 58 -2.29 6.21 14.44
CA LYS A 58 -0.87 6.61 14.47
C LYS A 58 0.03 5.72 13.61
N GLU A 59 0.65 4.73 14.22
CA GLU A 59 1.64 3.89 13.55
C GLU A 59 1.17 2.45 13.70
N ALA A 60 1.09 1.71 12.59
CA ALA A 60 0.59 0.34 12.61
C ALA A 60 1.62 -0.58 11.95
N GLU A 61 1.88 -1.71 12.59
CA GLU A 61 2.49 -2.89 11.97
C GLU A 61 1.36 -3.93 11.92
N THR A 62 0.85 -4.24 10.71
CA THR A 62 -0.36 -5.07 10.57
C THR A 62 -0.15 -6.26 9.65
N GLU A 63 -0.58 -7.44 10.09
CA GLU A 63 -0.76 -8.62 9.23
C GLU A 63 -2.26 -8.80 9.00
N ALA A 64 -2.71 -8.69 7.75
CA ALA A 64 -4.13 -8.68 7.37
C ALA A 64 -4.46 -9.84 6.43
N VAL A 65 -5.46 -10.65 6.80
CA VAL A 65 -5.98 -11.74 5.97
C VAL A 65 -7.50 -11.67 5.91
N ASP A 66 -8.08 -11.57 4.72
CA ASP A 66 -9.54 -11.39 4.55
C ASP A 66 -10.06 -10.21 5.43
N ALA A 67 -9.30 -9.11 5.51
CA ALA A 67 -9.52 -8.04 6.48
C ALA A 67 -9.51 -6.65 5.84
N GLU A 68 -10.08 -5.67 6.54
CA GLU A 68 -10.07 -4.24 6.17
C GLU A 68 -9.21 -3.47 7.19
N VAL A 69 -8.22 -2.71 6.71
CA VAL A 69 -7.29 -1.95 7.56
C VAL A 69 -7.22 -0.48 7.15
N GLU A 70 -7.51 0.44 8.08
CA GLU A 70 -7.36 1.88 7.90
C GLU A 70 -6.28 2.47 8.82
N VAL A 71 -5.32 3.23 8.27
CA VAL A 71 -4.23 3.86 9.04
C VAL A 71 -4.04 5.34 8.69
N GLU A 72 -4.03 6.22 9.71
CA GLU A 72 -4.01 7.68 9.49
C GLU A 72 -2.62 8.30 9.23
N MET A 73 -1.53 7.67 9.69
CA MET A 73 -0.21 8.35 9.70
C MET A 73 0.97 7.53 9.21
N LYS A 74 1.16 6.28 9.66
CA LYS A 74 2.17 5.37 9.10
C LYS A 74 1.75 3.93 9.22
N ALA A 75 1.94 3.15 8.16
CA ALA A 75 1.65 1.73 8.17
C ALA A 75 2.83 0.92 7.59
N GLU A 76 3.15 -0.18 8.26
CA GLU A 76 3.82 -1.34 7.67
C GLU A 76 2.77 -2.44 7.63
N THR A 77 2.39 -2.93 6.44
CA THR A 77 1.27 -3.89 6.29
C THR A 77 1.60 -5.04 5.35
N GLU A 78 1.41 -6.27 5.82
CA GLU A 78 1.35 -7.47 4.99
C GLU A 78 -0.12 -7.84 4.78
N ALA A 79 -0.59 -7.79 3.52
CA ALA A 79 -2.00 -7.97 3.15
C ALA A 79 -2.18 -9.18 2.22
N VAL A 80 -3.12 -10.07 2.57
CA VAL A 80 -3.55 -11.20 1.74
C VAL A 80 -5.07 -11.24 1.65
N ASP A 81 -5.64 -11.19 0.45
CA ASP A 81 -7.09 -11.14 0.26
C ASP A 81 -7.74 -9.99 1.09
N ALA A 82 -7.05 -8.84 1.22
CA ALA A 82 -7.40 -7.77 2.15
C ALA A 82 -7.51 -6.39 1.48
N GLU A 83 -8.16 -5.45 2.15
CA GLU A 83 -8.29 -4.05 1.74
C GLU A 83 -7.50 -3.16 2.72
N VAL A 84 -6.62 -2.31 2.20
CA VAL A 84 -5.74 -1.44 3.01
C VAL A 84 -5.85 0.02 2.56
N GLU A 85 -6.28 0.91 3.45
CA GLU A 85 -6.27 2.35 3.24
C GLU A 85 -5.27 3.06 4.17
N VAL A 86 -4.33 3.82 3.58
CA VAL A 86 -3.35 4.59 4.35
C VAL A 86 -3.35 6.06 3.93
N GLU A 87 -3.51 6.95 4.91
CA GLU A 87 -3.51 8.38 4.63
C GLU A 87 -2.13 8.96 4.29
N LYS A 88 -1.07 8.44 4.93
CA LYS A 88 0.29 8.95 4.82
C LYS A 88 1.28 7.83 5.12
N GLU A 89 2.39 7.81 4.40
CA GLU A 89 3.58 6.99 4.70
C GLU A 89 3.23 5.50 4.89
N ALA A 90 3.15 4.76 3.79
CA ALA A 90 2.86 3.33 3.81
C ALA A 90 4.04 2.52 3.25
N GLU A 91 4.36 1.40 3.90
CA GLU A 91 5.13 0.28 3.35
C GLU A 91 4.17 -0.93 3.32
N THR A 92 3.80 -1.42 2.14
CA THR A 92 2.79 -2.50 2.00
C THR A 92 3.28 -3.63 1.10
N GLU A 93 3.22 -4.87 1.59
CA GLU A 93 3.31 -6.08 0.78
C GLU A 93 1.89 -6.64 0.56
N ALA A 94 1.45 -6.73 -0.68
CA ALA A 94 0.07 -7.07 -1.05
C ALA A 94 0.01 -8.29 -1.99
N VAL A 95 -0.85 -9.26 -1.65
CA VAL A 95 -1.14 -10.44 -2.47
C VAL A 95 -2.64 -10.63 -2.58
N ASP A 96 -3.19 -10.67 -3.79
CA ASP A 96 -4.65 -10.77 -4.01
C ASP A 96 -5.42 -9.68 -3.23
N ALA A 97 -4.85 -8.47 -3.11
CA ALA A 97 -5.32 -7.42 -2.19
C ALA A 97 -5.52 -6.07 -2.89
N GLU A 98 -6.26 -5.17 -2.25
CA GLU A 98 -6.51 -3.80 -2.70
C GLU A 98 -5.80 -2.79 -1.75
N VAL A 99 -5.03 -1.85 -2.30
CA VAL A 99 -4.26 -0.87 -1.52
C VAL A 99 -4.52 0.55 -2.01
N GLU A 100 -5.04 1.44 -1.15
CA GLU A 100 -5.15 2.88 -1.41
C GLU A 100 -4.20 3.67 -0.49
N VAL A 101 -3.27 4.43 -1.09
CA VAL A 101 -2.39 5.34 -0.34
C VAL A 101 -2.53 6.79 -0.82
N LYS A 102 -2.87 7.69 0.10
CA LYS A 102 -3.05 9.12 -0.26
C LYS A 102 -1.73 9.85 -0.50
N LYS A 103 -0.64 9.46 0.15
CA LYS A 103 0.65 10.14 0.06
C LYS A 103 1.80 9.28 0.59
N GLU A 104 2.91 9.24 -0.13
CA GLU A 104 4.15 8.55 0.27
C GLU A 104 3.90 7.05 0.50
N ALA A 105 4.11 6.26 -0.55
CA ALA A 105 3.92 4.82 -0.51
C ALA A 105 5.14 4.08 -1.08
N GLU A 106 5.53 2.98 -0.45
CA GLU A 106 6.35 1.92 -1.01
C GLU A 106 5.50 0.65 -1.02
N THR A 107 5.19 0.11 -2.20
CA THR A 107 4.23 -1.01 -2.33
C THR A 107 4.82 -2.15 -3.18
N GLU A 108 4.89 -3.36 -2.64
CA GLU A 108 5.14 -4.59 -3.41
C GLU A 108 3.82 -5.33 -3.61
N ALA A 109 3.41 -5.56 -4.86
CA ALA A 109 2.09 -6.06 -5.22
C ALA A 109 2.15 -7.28 -6.15
N VAL A 110 1.35 -8.32 -5.85
CA VAL A 110 1.18 -9.52 -6.68
C VAL A 110 -0.29 -9.86 -6.81
N ASP A 111 -0.82 -9.97 -8.03
CA ASP A 111 -2.26 -10.23 -8.26
C ASP A 111 -3.16 -9.20 -7.51
N ALA A 112 -2.71 -7.95 -7.41
CA ALA A 112 -3.29 -6.93 -6.52
C ALA A 112 -3.64 -5.63 -7.27
N GLU A 113 -4.47 -4.79 -6.64
CA GLU A 113 -4.83 -3.46 -7.13
C GLU A 113 -4.21 -2.39 -6.23
N VAL A 114 -3.52 -1.40 -6.81
CA VAL A 114 -2.82 -0.34 -6.07
C VAL A 114 -3.20 1.04 -6.61
N GLU A 115 -3.82 1.89 -5.78
CA GLU A 115 -4.06 3.31 -6.06
C GLU A 115 -3.16 4.19 -5.18
N VAL A 116 -2.28 4.98 -5.80
CA VAL A 116 -1.50 6.01 -5.08
C VAL A 116 -1.74 7.41 -5.63
N LYS A 117 -2.10 8.33 -4.73
CA LYS A 117 -2.43 9.71 -5.13
C LYS A 117 -1.21 10.58 -5.37
N LYS A 118 -0.09 10.33 -4.68
CA LYS A 118 1.11 11.19 -4.73
C LYS A 118 2.31 10.50 -4.10
N GLU A 119 3.49 10.64 -4.71
CA GLU A 119 4.77 10.17 -4.15
C GLU A 119 4.72 8.66 -3.87
N ALA A 120 4.95 7.85 -4.91
CA ALA A 120 4.89 6.39 -4.82
C ALA A 120 6.12 5.72 -5.43
N GLU A 121 6.55 4.62 -4.83
CA GLU A 121 7.42 3.60 -5.42
C GLU A 121 6.64 2.27 -5.39
N THR A 122 6.35 1.69 -6.56
CA THR A 122 5.55 0.45 -6.66
C THR A 122 6.29 -0.61 -7.47
N GLU A 123 6.49 -1.79 -6.89
CA GLU A 123 6.89 -3.01 -7.61
C GLU A 123 5.66 -3.92 -7.78
N ALA A 124 5.31 -4.28 -9.02
CA ALA A 124 4.06 -4.97 -9.33
C ALA A 124 4.25 -6.20 -10.24
N VAL A 125 3.50 -7.28 -9.97
CA VAL A 125 3.45 -8.48 -10.81
C VAL A 125 2.00 -8.94 -10.99
N ASP A 126 1.52 -9.02 -12.23
CA ASP A 126 0.12 -9.39 -12.55
C ASP A 126 -0.87 -8.49 -11.78
N ALA A 127 -0.58 -7.18 -11.72
CA ALA A 127 -1.25 -6.24 -10.81
C ALA A 127 -1.69 -4.97 -11.54
N GLU A 128 -2.81 -4.40 -11.08
CA GLU A 128 -3.32 -3.13 -11.58
C GLU A 128 -2.75 -1.98 -10.73
N VAL A 129 -2.18 -0.96 -11.39
CA VAL A 129 -1.51 0.15 -10.69
C VAL A 129 -1.98 1.49 -11.24
N GLU A 130 -2.68 2.28 -10.42
CA GLU A 130 -3.07 3.66 -10.73
C GLU A 130 -2.24 4.64 -9.91
N VAL A 131 -1.44 5.48 -10.58
CA VAL A 131 -0.69 6.55 -9.90
C VAL A 131 -0.89 7.93 -10.51
N LYS A 132 -1.30 8.88 -9.66
CA LYS A 132 -1.74 10.20 -10.12
C LYS A 132 -0.65 11.28 -10.23
N LYS A 133 0.46 11.15 -9.48
CA LYS A 133 1.51 12.17 -9.43
C LYS A 133 2.82 11.69 -8.79
N GLU A 134 3.97 12.09 -9.38
CA GLU A 134 5.30 11.93 -8.79
C GLU A 134 5.55 10.49 -8.32
N ALA A 135 5.65 9.54 -9.25
CA ALA A 135 5.79 8.14 -8.89
C ALA A 135 6.72 7.36 -9.80
N GLU A 136 7.29 6.31 -9.26
CA GLU A 136 8.12 5.33 -9.95
C GLU A 136 7.43 3.97 -9.84
N THR A 137 7.19 3.30 -10.97
CA THR A 137 6.58 1.97 -10.99
C THR A 137 7.44 1.01 -11.81
N GLU A 138 7.79 -0.14 -11.23
CA GLU A 138 8.44 -1.25 -11.92
C GLU A 138 7.47 -2.44 -11.95
N ALA A 139 7.15 -2.95 -13.13
CA ALA A 139 6.07 -3.92 -13.23
C ALA A 139 6.25 -5.00 -14.30
N VAL A 140 5.71 -6.19 -14.03
CA VAL A 140 5.68 -7.35 -14.94
C VAL A 140 4.24 -7.82 -15.12
N ASP A 141 3.75 -7.83 -16.36
CA ASP A 141 2.34 -8.08 -16.70
C ASP A 141 1.35 -7.12 -15.99
N PRO A 142 1.64 -5.81 -15.82
CA PRO A 142 0.66 -4.89 -15.23
C PRO A 142 -0.39 -4.42 -16.24
N GLU A 143 -1.52 -3.99 -15.67
CA GLU A 143 -2.35 -2.93 -16.24
C GLU A 143 -2.04 -1.64 -15.46
N ALA A 144 -1.27 -0.72 -16.05
CA ALA A 144 -0.80 0.49 -15.36
C ALA A 144 -1.40 1.78 -15.94
N GLU A 145 -2.03 2.58 -15.09
CA GLU A 145 -2.50 3.94 -15.40
C GLU A 145 -1.64 4.97 -14.66
N VAL A 146 -0.91 5.81 -15.41
CA VAL A 146 -0.05 6.83 -14.80
C VAL A 146 -0.31 8.24 -15.33
N GLU A 147 -0.40 9.18 -14.39
CA GLU A 147 -0.55 10.60 -14.67
C GLU A 147 0.59 11.43 -14.05
N LYS A 148 0.99 12.51 -14.75
CA LYS A 148 1.72 13.69 -14.20
C LYS A 148 3.04 13.40 -13.46
N GLU A 149 4.15 13.56 -14.19
CA GLU A 149 5.51 13.45 -13.61
C GLU A 149 5.76 12.06 -12.98
N ALA A 150 5.20 11.01 -13.60
CA ALA A 150 5.38 9.62 -13.20
C ALA A 150 6.24 8.87 -14.22
N GLU A 151 7.03 7.92 -13.74
CA GLU A 151 7.94 7.07 -14.50
C GLU A 151 7.50 5.61 -14.35
N THR A 152 7.41 4.85 -15.45
CA THR A 152 7.05 3.43 -15.41
C THR A 152 8.02 2.59 -16.24
N GLU A 153 8.56 1.52 -15.66
CA GLU A 153 9.26 0.46 -16.38
C GLU A 153 8.40 -0.81 -16.37
N ALA A 154 7.96 -1.27 -17.54
CA ALA A 154 7.02 -2.38 -17.63
C ALA A 154 7.45 -3.47 -18.63
N VAL A 155 7.14 -4.73 -18.32
CA VAL A 155 7.40 -5.90 -19.18
C VAL A 155 6.11 -6.66 -19.43
N ASP A 156 5.81 -6.97 -20.69
CA ASP A 156 4.59 -7.70 -21.11
C ASP A 156 3.29 -6.99 -20.67
N SER A 157 3.26 -5.66 -20.77
CA SER A 157 2.25 -4.81 -20.13
C SER A 157 1.25 -4.18 -21.10
N GLU A 158 0.10 -3.78 -20.55
CA GLU A 158 -0.76 -2.72 -21.09
C GLU A 158 -0.60 -1.47 -20.19
N ALA A 159 -0.30 -0.31 -20.79
CA ALA A 159 -0.08 0.92 -20.03
C ALA A 159 -0.76 2.12 -20.71
N GLU A 160 -1.49 2.89 -19.91
CA GLU A 160 -2.09 4.17 -20.29
C GLU A 160 -1.33 5.33 -19.62
N VAL A 161 -0.90 6.30 -20.44
CA VAL A 161 0.05 7.34 -20.00
C VAL A 161 -0.49 8.72 -20.32
N GLU A 162 -0.64 9.54 -19.29
CA GLU A 162 -1.09 10.93 -19.44
C GLU A 162 -0.07 11.96 -18.93
N LYS A 163 -0.01 13.09 -19.65
CA LYS A 163 0.52 14.39 -19.18
C LYS A 163 1.91 14.37 -18.52
N GLU A 164 2.98 14.45 -19.32
CA GLU A 164 4.38 14.55 -18.81
C GLU A 164 4.85 13.33 -18.00
N ALA A 165 4.25 12.16 -18.22
CA ALA A 165 4.76 10.89 -17.73
C ALA A 165 5.68 10.22 -18.78
N GLU A 166 6.61 9.40 -18.29
CA GLU A 166 7.60 8.68 -19.08
C GLU A 166 7.43 7.17 -18.88
N THR A 167 7.44 6.40 -19.96
CA THR A 167 7.27 4.93 -19.87
C THR A 167 8.27 4.18 -20.74
N GLU A 168 8.99 3.23 -20.16
CA GLU A 168 9.80 2.24 -20.87
C GLU A 168 9.12 0.88 -20.82
N ALA A 169 8.83 0.30 -22.00
CA ALA A 169 8.10 -0.97 -22.07
C ALA A 169 8.78 -2.01 -22.97
N VAL A 170 8.84 -3.27 -22.51
CA VAL A 170 9.39 -4.40 -23.26
C VAL A 170 8.28 -5.43 -23.51
N HIS A 171 8.02 -5.77 -24.79
CA HIS A 171 6.93 -6.69 -25.18
C HIS A 171 5.50 -6.19 -24.91
N ALA A 172 5.27 -4.88 -24.91
CA ALA A 172 3.98 -4.28 -24.54
C ALA A 172 3.03 -4.00 -25.74
N GLU A 173 1.74 -3.93 -25.45
CA GLU A 173 0.76 -3.14 -26.20
C GLU A 173 0.49 -1.86 -25.38
N ALA A 174 1.13 -0.74 -25.76
CA ALA A 174 0.94 0.54 -25.05
C ALA A 174 -0.04 1.42 -25.83
N GLU A 175 -1.10 1.88 -25.16
CA GLU A 175 -2.04 2.89 -25.66
C GLU A 175 -1.67 4.24 -25.02
N VAL A 176 -1.22 5.19 -25.84
CA VAL A 176 -0.73 6.49 -25.34
C VAL A 176 -1.72 7.60 -25.69
N GLU A 177 -2.47 8.10 -24.71
CA GLU A 177 -3.34 9.28 -24.85
C GLU A 177 -2.57 10.58 -24.54
N VAL A 178 -1.90 11.13 -25.56
CA VAL A 178 -1.03 12.31 -25.39
C VAL A 178 -1.81 13.63 -25.46
N GLU A 179 -2.28 14.16 -24.32
CA GLU A 179 -2.78 15.56 -24.26
C GLU A 179 -1.64 16.62 -24.21
N THR A 180 -0.44 16.26 -23.73
CA THR A 180 0.81 17.07 -23.67
C THR A 180 2.07 16.19 -23.70
N GLU A 181 3.26 16.77 -23.90
CA GLU A 181 4.56 16.07 -24.14
C GLU A 181 4.77 14.84 -23.24
N ALA A 182 4.51 13.63 -23.75
CA ALA A 182 4.78 12.34 -23.12
C ALA A 182 5.84 11.60 -23.94
N GLU A 183 6.75 10.88 -23.29
CA GLU A 183 7.83 10.12 -23.94
C GLU A 183 7.66 8.61 -23.65
N THR A 184 7.59 7.81 -24.72
CA THR A 184 7.41 6.36 -24.62
C THR A 184 8.50 5.64 -25.43
N GLU A 185 9.31 4.79 -24.80
CA GLU A 185 10.25 3.90 -25.49
C GLU A 185 9.77 2.45 -25.39
N ALA A 186 9.51 1.80 -26.54
CA ALA A 186 9.04 0.42 -26.56
C ALA A 186 9.92 -0.50 -27.42
N VAL A 187 10.30 -1.65 -26.87
CA VAL A 187 11.11 -2.67 -27.56
C VAL A 187 10.26 -3.90 -27.89
N ASP A 188 10.09 -4.17 -29.19
CA ASP A 188 9.28 -5.29 -29.73
C ASP A 188 7.77 -5.16 -29.44
N ALA A 189 7.23 -3.95 -29.65
CA ALA A 189 5.86 -3.54 -29.33
C ALA A 189 5.08 -3.01 -30.55
N ALA A 190 3.74 -3.07 -30.47
CA ALA A 190 2.81 -2.35 -31.32
C ALA A 190 2.28 -1.13 -30.56
N ALA A 191 3.01 -0.01 -30.57
CA ALA A 191 2.52 1.23 -29.97
C ALA A 191 1.43 1.85 -30.87
N GLU A 192 0.21 1.98 -30.36
CA GLU A 192 -0.87 2.76 -30.98
C GLU A 192 -1.00 4.09 -30.24
N VAL A 193 -0.72 5.19 -30.94
CA VAL A 193 -0.90 6.55 -30.41
C VAL A 193 -2.30 7.01 -30.80
N ILE A 194 -3.16 7.30 -29.83
CA ILE A 194 -4.57 7.67 -30.04
C ILE A 194 -4.75 9.20 -30.03
#